data_AF-A0A9Q4HAQ1-F1
#
_entry.id   AF-A0A9Q4HAQ1-F1
#
_cell.length_a   1.000
_cell.length_b   1.000
_cell.length_c   1.000
_cell.angle_alpha   90.00
_cell.angle_beta   90.00
_cell.angle_gamma   90.00
#
_symmetry.space_group_name_H-M   'P 1'
#
loop_
_entity.id
_entity.type
_entity.pdbx_description
1 polymer ?
#
loop_
_entity_poly.entity_id
_entity_poly.type
_entity_poly.pdbx_seq_one_letter_code
_entity_poly.pdbx_strand_id
1 'polypeptide(L)'
;MDSNLTDFVMKAIEEINPFDRESIECMKKVIRKAIDFYHLKTYEEVEETHVGSVRFLHVHSIMEENMLSKIVVVIRNGETDLDIEGVYEGHVVREY
;
A
#
# COMPACT_ATOMS: atom_id res chain seq x y z
N MET A 1 -1.15 20.25 -11.40
CA MET A 1 -1.73 20.10 -10.06
C MET A 1 -0.83 19.12 -9.35
N ASP A 2 0.03 19.61 -8.48
CA ASP A 2 0.82 18.74 -7.59
C ASP A 2 -0.17 18.11 -6.61
N SER A 3 -0.68 16.92 -6.95
CA SER A 3 -1.60 16.20 -6.09
C SER A 3 -0.87 15.86 -4.79
N ASN A 4 -1.27 16.51 -3.71
CA ASN A 4 -0.77 16.16 -2.38
C ASN A 4 -1.08 14.68 -2.13
N LEU A 5 -0.15 13.97 -1.49
CA LEU A 5 -0.32 12.55 -1.13
C LEU A 5 -1.67 12.31 -0.44
N THR A 6 -2.12 13.24 0.40
CA THR A 6 -3.44 13.21 1.03
C THR A 6 -4.58 13.24 0.02
N ASP A 7 -4.53 14.12 -0.99
CA ASP A 7 -5.55 14.23 -2.02
C ASP A 7 -5.65 12.94 -2.84
N PHE A 8 -4.50 12.34 -3.14
CA PHE A 8 -4.45 11.03 -3.79
C PHE A 8 -5.13 9.96 -2.93
N VAL A 9 -4.80 9.85 -1.64
CA VAL A 9 -5.41 8.85 -0.75
C VAL A 9 -6.92 9.03 -0.65
N MET A 10 -7.40 10.26 -0.48
CA MET A 10 -8.85 10.52 -0.38
C MET A 10 -9.58 10.11 -1.66
N LYS A 11 -9.04 10.46 -2.83
CA LYS A 11 -9.60 10.03 -4.12
C LYS A 11 -9.57 8.50 -4.29
N ALA A 12 -8.47 7.86 -3.92
CA ALA A 12 -8.35 6.40 -4.00
C ALA A 12 -9.36 5.69 -3.09
N ILE A 13 -9.61 6.23 -1.89
CA ILE A 13 -10.65 5.74 -0.96
C ILE A 13 -12.05 5.91 -1.55
N GLU A 14 -12.37 7.07 -2.13
CA GLU A 14 -13.67 7.31 -2.77
C GLU A 14 -13.95 6.35 -3.92
N GLU A 15 -12.92 5.98 -4.69
CA GLU A 15 -13.02 4.99 -5.77
C GLU A 15 -13.21 3.55 -5.28
N ILE A 16 -12.83 3.24 -4.03
CA ILE A 16 -12.98 1.91 -3.42
C ILE A 16 -14.22 1.95 -2.51
N ASN A 17 -15.42 1.70 -3.04
CA ASN A 17 -16.65 1.73 -2.25
C ASN A 17 -17.28 0.32 -2.15
N PRO A 18 -17.52 -0.23 -0.94
CA PRO A 18 -17.22 0.34 0.37
C PRO A 18 -15.72 0.27 0.73
N PHE A 19 -15.24 1.30 1.43
CA PHE A 19 -13.90 1.34 2.02
C PHE A 19 -13.97 1.11 3.52
N ASP A 20 -13.16 0.18 4.01
CA ASP A 20 -12.94 -0.02 5.45
C ASP A 20 -11.48 0.32 5.78
N ARG A 21 -11.29 1.27 6.69
CA ARG A 21 -9.97 1.76 7.11
C ARG A 21 -9.20 0.74 7.95
N GLU A 22 -9.89 -0.23 8.56
CA GLU A 22 -9.25 -1.32 9.31
C GLU A 22 -8.99 -2.55 8.43
N SER A 23 -9.52 -2.57 7.21
CA SER A 23 -9.35 -3.67 6.28
C SER A 23 -8.00 -3.60 5.58
N ILE A 24 -7.12 -4.54 5.89
CA ILE A 24 -5.83 -4.74 5.21
C ILE A 24 -6.00 -4.87 3.69
N GLU A 25 -7.04 -5.56 3.22
CA GLU A 25 -7.33 -5.68 1.79
C GLU A 25 -7.72 -4.35 1.14
N CYS A 26 -8.43 -3.47 1.87
CA CYS A 26 -8.71 -2.12 1.39
C CYS A 26 -7.43 -1.29 1.32
N MET A 27 -6.54 -1.40 2.31
CA MET A 27 -5.23 -0.73 2.28
C MET A 27 -4.37 -1.21 1.11
N LYS A 28 -4.24 -2.53 0.90
CA LYS A 28 -3.50 -3.12 -0.24
C LYS A 28 -4.05 -2.61 -1.59
N LYS A 29 -5.36 -2.40 -1.72
CA LYS A 29 -5.95 -1.77 -2.94
C LYS A 29 -5.48 -0.33 -3.15
N VAL A 30 -5.38 0.48 -2.10
CA VAL A 30 -4.85 1.85 -2.20
C VAL A 30 -3.36 1.82 -2.54
N ILE A 31 -2.58 0.90 -1.96
CA ILE A 31 -1.16 0.71 -2.27
C ILE A 31 -0.96 0.35 -3.75
N ARG A 32 -1.74 -0.60 -4.29
CA ARG A 32 -1.71 -0.91 -5.74
C ARG A 32 -1.97 0.31 -6.60
N LYS A 33 -3.02 1.08 -6.28
CA LYS A 33 -3.32 2.34 -6.98
C LYS A 33 -2.17 3.34 -6.88
N ALA A 34 -1.46 3.38 -5.75
CA ALA A 34 -0.32 4.29 -5.56
C ALA A 34 0.88 3.88 -6.42
N ILE A 35 1.19 2.58 -6.44
CA ILE A 35 2.23 2.01 -7.32
C ILE A 35 1.97 2.41 -8.77
N ASP A 36 0.73 2.22 -9.25
CA ASP A 36 0.34 2.56 -10.62
C ASP A 36 0.38 4.08 -10.87
N PHE A 37 -0.18 4.88 -9.97
CA PHE A 37 -0.32 6.34 -10.13
C PHE A 37 1.01 7.08 -10.09
N TYR A 38 1.91 6.67 -9.20
CA TYR A 38 3.24 7.29 -9.05
C TYR A 38 4.31 6.62 -9.91
N HIS A 39 3.94 5.61 -10.70
CA HIS A 39 4.86 4.84 -11.54
C HIS A 39 6.05 4.29 -10.76
N LEU A 40 5.77 3.74 -9.56
CA LEU A 40 6.79 3.15 -8.71
C LEU A 40 7.35 1.89 -9.36
N LYS A 41 8.59 1.54 -9.04
CA LYS A 41 9.18 0.26 -9.45
C LYS A 41 8.86 -0.87 -8.48
N THR A 42 8.41 -0.54 -7.28
CA THR A 42 7.81 -1.48 -6.32
C THR A 42 6.64 -2.20 -6.97
N TYR A 43 6.52 -3.52 -6.77
CA TYR A 43 5.45 -4.33 -7.34
C TYR A 43 4.93 -5.38 -6.36
N GLU A 44 3.71 -5.86 -6.59
CA GLU A 44 3.17 -7.01 -5.87
C GLU A 44 3.38 -8.30 -6.67
N GLU A 45 3.96 -9.30 -6.02
CA GLU A 45 3.97 -10.69 -6.49
C GLU A 45 2.90 -11.50 -5.73
N VAL A 46 2.16 -12.34 -6.45
CA VAL A 46 1.15 -13.23 -5.85
C VAL A 46 1.62 -14.67 -5.99
N GLU A 47 1.80 -15.35 -4.86
CA GLU A 47 2.17 -16.75 -4.81
C GLU A 47 0.98 -17.60 -4.35
N GLU A 48 0.62 -18.60 -5.17
CA GLU A 48 -0.42 -19.57 -4.83
C GLU A 48 0.16 -20.68 -3.96
N THR A 49 -0.30 -20.78 -2.71
CA THR A 49 0.13 -21.82 -1.76
C THR A 49 -1.00 -22.83 -1.54
N HIS A 50 -0.69 -23.96 -0.90
CA HIS A 50 -1.69 -24.97 -0.52
C HIS A 50 -2.80 -24.44 0.43
N VAL A 51 -2.57 -23.30 1.09
CA VAL A 51 -3.49 -22.66 2.04
C VAL A 51 -4.13 -21.38 1.50
N GLY A 52 -3.79 -20.95 0.28
CA GLY A 52 -4.33 -19.77 -0.39
C GLY A 52 -3.26 -18.90 -1.04
N SER A 53 -3.68 -17.75 -1.57
CA SER A 53 -2.78 -16.79 -2.21
C SER A 53 -2.09 -15.88 -1.18
N VAL A 54 -0.77 -15.81 -1.20
CA VAL A 54 0.03 -14.85 -0.41
C VAL A 54 0.50 -13.74 -1.33
N ARG A 55 0.48 -12.49 -0.85
CA ARG A 55 0.94 -11.31 -1.60
C ARG A 55 2.24 -10.81 -1.00
N PHE A 56 3.29 -10.78 -1.81
CA PHE A 56 4.58 -10.21 -1.46
C PHE A 56 4.73 -8.82 -2.09
N LEU A 57 5.19 -7.85 -1.32
CA LEU A 57 5.56 -6.53 -1.82
C LEU A 57 7.06 -6.47 -2.07
N HIS A 58 7.46 -6.36 -3.32
CA HIS A 58 8.86 -6.20 -3.72
C HIS A 58 9.18 -4.71 -3.82
N VAL A 59 9.83 -4.19 -2.79
CA VAL A 59 10.16 -2.77 -2.63
C VAL A 59 11.48 -2.46 -3.34
N HIS A 60 11.41 -1.52 -4.29
CA HIS A 60 12.57 -1.17 -5.11
C HIS A 60 13.53 -0.17 -4.45
N SER A 61 13.05 0.68 -3.53
CA SER A 61 13.91 1.62 -2.82
C SER A 61 13.33 2.07 -1.48
N ILE A 62 14.21 2.50 -0.58
CA ILE A 62 13.85 3.11 0.71
C ILE A 62 12.91 4.32 0.52
N MET A 63 13.05 5.07 -0.59
CA MET A 63 12.18 6.21 -0.87
C MET A 63 10.75 5.77 -1.18
N GLU A 64 10.58 4.71 -1.97
CA GLU A 64 9.26 4.15 -2.29
C GLU A 64 8.63 3.52 -1.04
N GLU A 65 9.40 2.78 -0.24
CA GLU A 65 8.93 2.23 1.05
C GLU A 65 8.36 3.31 1.96
N ASN A 66 9.13 4.38 2.16
CA ASN A 66 8.71 5.51 3.00
C ASN A 66 7.46 6.20 2.46
N MET A 67 7.33 6.30 1.14
CA MET A 67 6.14 6.88 0.51
C MET A 67 4.90 6.01 0.75
N LEU A 68 5.02 4.69 0.56
CA LEU A 68 3.94 3.75 0.80
C LEU A 68 3.53 3.71 2.27
N SER A 69 4.50 3.71 3.20
CA SER A 69 4.20 3.80 4.65
C SER A 69 3.48 5.10 5.01
N LYS A 70 3.83 6.24 4.40
CA LYS A 70 3.08 7.49 4.58
C LYS A 70 1.65 7.40 4.06
N ILE A 71 1.40 6.69 2.97
CA ILE A 71 0.04 6.44 2.46
C ILE A 71 -0.76 5.64 3.49
N VAL A 72 -0.17 4.60 4.10
CA VAL A 72 -0.83 3.82 5.18
C VAL A 72 -1.24 4.72 6.34
N VAL A 73 -0.33 5.60 6.80
CA VAL A 73 -0.63 6.57 7.87
C VAL A 73 -1.82 7.47 7.50
N VAL A 74 -1.88 7.96 6.25
CA VAL A 74 -3.00 8.81 5.81
C VAL A 74 -4.32 8.02 5.72
N ILE A 75 -4.29 6.76 5.25
CA ILE A 75 -5.47 5.87 5.25
C ILE A 75 -5.99 5.69 6.68
N ARG A 76 -5.09 5.54 7.64
CA ARG A 76 -5.37 5.37 9.07
C ARG A 76 -5.61 6.69 9.81
N ASN A 77 -5.90 7.79 9.10
CA ASN A 77 -6.17 9.11 9.70
C ASN A 77 -5.06 9.60 10.65
N GLY A 78 -3.80 9.25 10.38
CA GLY A 78 -2.65 9.67 11.18
C GLY A 78 -2.25 8.69 12.28
N GLU A 79 -2.93 7.55 12.45
CA GLU A 79 -2.43 6.48 13.32
C GLU A 79 -1.17 5.84 12.71
N THR A 80 -0.23 5.43 13.57
CA THR A 80 1.14 5.02 13.19
C THR A 80 1.50 3.63 13.72
N ASP A 81 0.52 2.91 14.24
CA ASP A 81 0.64 1.52 14.71
C ASP A 81 0.77 0.51 13.56
N LEU A 82 0.49 0.95 12.33
CA LEU A 82 0.59 0.14 11.12
C LEU A 82 1.38 0.89 10.03
N ASP A 83 2.36 0.23 9.45
CA ASP A 83 3.14 0.70 8.30
C ASP A 83 2.99 -0.26 7.11
N ILE A 84 3.79 -0.07 6.05
CA ILE A 84 3.72 -0.93 4.87
C ILE A 84 4.09 -2.39 5.18
N GLU A 85 5.00 -2.63 6.12
CA GLU A 85 5.38 -3.99 6.53
C GLU A 85 4.23 -4.66 7.28
N GLY A 86 3.55 -3.93 8.16
CA GLY A 86 2.33 -4.38 8.82
C GLY A 86 1.19 -4.68 7.83
N VAL A 87 0.99 -3.84 6.81
CA VAL A 87 -0.04 -4.07 5.76
C VAL A 87 0.21 -5.35 4.98
N TYR A 88 1.47 -5.69 4.73
CA TYR A 88 1.86 -6.91 4.03
C TYR A 88 2.15 -8.08 4.98
N GLU A 89 1.86 -7.95 6.28
CA GLU A 89 2.03 -9.01 7.27
C GLU A 89 3.49 -9.54 7.29
N GLY A 90 4.46 -8.66 7.05
CA GLY A 90 5.88 -9.01 6.95
C GLY A 90 6.33 -9.58 5.59
N HIS A 91 5.42 -9.79 4.63
CA HIS A 91 5.74 -10.27 3.27
C HIS A 91 6.29 -9.13 2.40
N VAL A 92 7.38 -8.50 2.84
CA VAL A 92 8.05 -7.41 2.14
C VAL A 92 9.47 -7.84 1.77
N VAL A 93 9.75 -7.85 0.46
CA VAL A 93 11.07 -8.15 -0.10
C VAL A 93 11.73 -6.84 -0.51
N ARG A 94 12.96 -6.59 -0.07
CA ARG A 94 13.70 -5.34 -0.36
C ARG A 94 14.83 -5.63 -1.33
N GLU A 95 14.83 -4.97 -2.48
CA GLU A 95 15.76 -5.26 -3.60
C GLU A 95 16.78 -4.13 -3.85
N TYR A 96 17.00 -3.25 -2.87
CA TYR A 96 17.93 -2.12 -2.99
C TYR A 96 19.39 -2.43 -2.61
#